data_AF-A0A378RM20-F1
#
_entry.id   AF-A0A378RM20-F1
#
_cell.length_a   1.000
_cell.length_b   1.000
_cell.length_c   1.000
_cell.angle_alpha   90.00
_cell.angle_beta   90.00
_cell.angle_gamma   90.00
#
_symmetry.space_group_name_H-M   'P 1'
#
loop_
_entity.id
_entity.type
_entity.pdbx_description
1 polymer ?
#
loop_
_entity_poly.entity_id
_entity_poly.type
_entity_poly.pdbx_seq_one_letter_code
_entity_poly.pdbx_strand_id
1 'polypeptide(L)'
;MPKKEVFILSGFVLLKFILQYFLIHPGYDLQRDEYLHLDQANYLALGYMSIPPVTSWFSLLIKLLGNTVFWVKFFPALFGALTIVVVWQTIHVLKGNLYAKILEAYYLVHTRNYGAKF
;
A
#
# COMPACT_ATOMS: atom_id res chain seq x y z
N MET A 1 -8.39 8.46 -20.61
CA MET A 1 -7.05 9.09 -20.50
C MET A 1 -6.22 8.83 -21.74
N PRO A 2 -5.39 9.78 -22.18
CA PRO A 2 -4.47 9.58 -23.29
C PRO A 2 -3.40 8.54 -22.95
N LYS A 3 -2.94 7.76 -23.95
CA LYS A 3 -1.95 6.68 -23.76
C LYS A 3 -0.68 7.13 -23.02
N LYS A 4 -0.23 8.37 -23.27
CA LYS A 4 0.92 8.98 -22.58
C LYS A 4 0.71 9.10 -21.07
N GLU A 5 -0.47 9.50 -20.61
CA GLU A 5 -0.77 9.63 -19.18
C GLU A 5 -0.78 8.27 -18.48
N VAL A 6 -1.32 7.25 -19.14
CA VAL A 6 -1.34 5.88 -18.60
C VAL A 6 0.08 5.35 -18.41
N PHE A 7 0.97 5.62 -19.37
CA PHE A 7 2.39 5.26 -19.25
C PHE A 7 3.08 5.96 -18.07
N ILE A 8 2.83 7.27 -17.91
CA ILE A 8 3.39 8.04 -16.78
C ILE A 8 2.87 7.51 -15.44
N LEU A 9 1.55 7.32 -15.31
CA LEU A 9 0.95 6.77 -14.10
C LEU A 9 1.51 5.39 -13.77
N SER A 10 1.61 4.51 -14.76
CA SER A 10 2.19 3.17 -14.57
C SER A 10 3.63 3.24 -14.06
N GLY A 11 4.43 4.20 -14.58
CA GLY A 11 5.77 4.47 -14.08
C GLY A 11 5.80 4.85 -12.60
N PHE A 12 4.92 5.76 -12.15
CA PHE A 12 4.83 6.14 -10.73
C PHE A 12 4.38 4.99 -9.82
N VAL A 13 3.40 4.19 -10.27
CA VAL A 13 2.92 3.01 -9.55
C VAL A 13 4.03 1.98 -9.37
N LEU A 14 4.74 1.64 -10.45
CA LEU A 14 5.88 0.71 -10.40
C LEU A 14 7.01 1.27 -9.54
N LEU A 15 7.33 2.56 -9.67
CA LEU A 15 8.35 3.22 -8.87
C LEU A 15 8.02 3.15 -7.37
N LYS A 16 6.78 3.47 -6.98
CA LYS A 16 6.32 3.36 -5.58
C LYS A 16 6.51 1.95 -5.06
N PHE A 17 6.07 0.97 -5.85
CA PHE A 17 6.09 -0.43 -5.45
C PHE A 17 7.53 -0.94 -5.27
N ILE A 18 8.42 -0.64 -6.22
CA ILE A 18 9.85 -1.01 -6.16
C ILE A 18 10.53 -0.34 -4.97
N LEU A 19 10.37 0.98 -4.81
CA LEU A 19 11.01 1.73 -3.73
C LEU A 19 10.58 1.22 -2.35
N GLN A 20 9.34 0.77 -2.20
CA GLN A 20 8.85 0.22 -0.94
C GLN A 20 9.67 -1.00 -0.46
N TYR A 21 10.20 -1.83 -1.37
CA TYR A 21 11.05 -2.97 -0.99
C TYR A 21 12.53 -2.57 -0.88
N PHE A 22 13.02 -1.72 -1.78
CA PHE A 22 14.44 -1.32 -1.79
C PHE A 22 14.83 -0.47 -0.58
N LEU A 23 13.90 0.31 -0.03
CA LEU A 23 14.16 1.20 1.11
C LEU A 23 14.06 0.50 2.47
N ILE A 24 13.59 -0.75 2.51
CA ILE A 24 13.51 -1.54 3.74
C ILE A 24 14.81 -2.33 3.88
N HIS A 25 15.60 -1.99 4.90
CA HIS A 25 16.84 -2.71 5.18
C HIS A 25 16.55 -4.19 5.51
N PRO A 26 17.29 -5.16 4.94
CA PRO A 26 17.01 -6.59 5.09
C PRO A 26 17.14 -7.10 6.53
N GLY A 27 17.90 -6.39 7.37
CA GLY A 27 18.01 -6.68 8.80
C GLY A 27 16.80 -6.26 9.65
N TYR A 28 15.74 -5.69 9.06
CA TYR A 28 14.49 -5.39 9.79
C TYR A 28 13.49 -6.54 9.66
N ASP A 29 13.34 -7.28 10.76
CA ASP A 29 12.26 -8.22 10.97
C ASP A 29 10.91 -7.52 11.21
N LEU A 30 9.86 -8.33 11.29
CA LEU A 30 8.54 -7.86 11.65
C LEU A 30 8.54 -7.25 13.06
N GLN A 31 7.85 -6.13 13.19
CA GLN A 31 7.61 -5.47 14.46
C GLN A 31 6.47 -6.15 15.21
N ARG A 32 6.40 -5.90 16.53
CA ARG A 32 5.37 -6.45 17.42
C ARG A 32 3.95 -6.28 16.87
N ASP A 33 3.66 -5.12 16.31
CA ASP A 33 2.32 -4.83 15.79
C ASP A 33 2.01 -5.76 14.60
N GLU A 34 2.92 -5.89 13.63
CA GLU A 34 2.71 -6.80 12.48
C GLU A 34 2.42 -8.26 12.92
N TYR A 35 3.07 -8.75 13.99
CA TYR A 35 2.74 -10.06 14.57
C TYR A 35 1.35 -10.11 15.21
N LEU A 36 0.94 -9.06 15.93
CA LEU A 36 -0.39 -8.96 16.52
C LEU A 36 -1.47 -9.08 15.44
N HIS A 37 -1.25 -8.42 14.31
CA HIS A 37 -2.20 -8.43 13.20
C HIS A 37 -2.23 -9.76 12.47
N LEU A 38 -1.10 -10.45 12.33
CA LEU A 38 -1.07 -11.82 11.81
C LEU A 38 -1.85 -12.80 12.69
N ASP A 39 -1.81 -12.64 14.02
CA ASP A 39 -2.58 -13.51 14.93
C ASP A 39 -4.10 -13.34 14.77
N GLN A 40 -4.56 -12.15 14.33
CA GLN A 40 -5.97 -11.92 14.03
C GLN A 40 -6.50 -12.79 12.89
N ALA A 41 -5.64 -13.36 12.05
CA ALA A 41 -6.03 -14.33 11.04
C ALA A 41 -6.76 -15.56 11.64
N ASN A 42 -6.51 -15.86 12.92
CA ASN A 42 -7.13 -16.99 13.63
C ASN A 42 -8.55 -16.70 14.13
N TYR A 43 -8.92 -15.42 14.24
CA TYR A 43 -10.20 -15.00 14.81
C TYR A 43 -10.79 -13.88 13.95
N LEU A 44 -11.52 -14.26 12.92
CA LEU A 44 -12.19 -13.32 12.00
C LEU A 44 -13.40 -12.67 12.70
N ALA A 45 -13.14 -11.77 13.64
CA ALA A 45 -14.17 -10.97 14.28
C ALA A 45 -14.64 -9.85 13.34
N LEU A 46 -15.89 -9.43 13.47
CA LEU A 46 -16.46 -8.25 12.76
C LEU A 46 -15.90 -6.91 13.29
N GLY A 47 -14.83 -6.95 14.08
CA GLY A 47 -14.08 -5.79 14.52
C GLY A 47 -13.39 -6.07 15.85
N TYR A 48 -12.12 -5.66 15.95
CA TYR A 48 -11.42 -5.58 17.22
C TYR A 48 -11.50 -4.16 17.76
N MET A 49 -11.42 -3.99 19.08
CA MET A 49 -11.60 -2.72 19.76
C MET A 49 -10.67 -1.59 19.24
N SER A 50 -9.55 -1.96 18.64
CA SER A 50 -8.50 -1.05 18.15
C SER A 50 -8.25 -1.14 16.64
N ILE A 51 -8.87 -2.08 15.92
CA ILE A 51 -8.47 -2.44 14.55
C ILE A 51 -9.70 -2.80 13.70
N PRO A 52 -9.86 -2.21 12.50
CA PRO A 52 -11.02 -2.47 11.64
C PRO A 52 -11.04 -3.92 11.11
N PRO A 53 -12.22 -4.55 10.97
CA PRO A 53 -12.34 -5.98 10.62
C PRO A 53 -11.67 -6.38 9.29
N VAL A 54 -11.55 -5.44 8.36
CA VAL A 54 -10.91 -5.67 7.06
C VAL A 54 -9.43 -6.05 7.21
N THR A 55 -8.72 -5.61 8.26
CA THR A 55 -7.31 -6.00 8.46
C THR A 55 -7.18 -7.50 8.73
N SER A 56 -8.08 -8.08 9.52
CA SER A 56 -8.03 -9.50 9.89
C SER A 56 -8.27 -10.41 8.67
N TRP A 57 -9.02 -9.93 7.68
CA TRP A 57 -9.18 -10.62 6.40
C TRP A 57 -7.90 -10.59 5.57
N PHE A 58 -7.17 -9.47 5.56
CA PHE A 58 -5.84 -9.41 4.95
C PHE A 58 -4.84 -10.30 5.69
N SER A 59 -4.89 -10.36 7.02
CA SER A 59 -4.08 -11.29 7.81
C SER A 59 -4.36 -12.75 7.45
N LEU A 60 -5.63 -13.11 7.24
CA LEU A 60 -6.00 -14.44 6.75
C LEU A 60 -5.41 -14.72 5.36
N LEU A 61 -5.49 -13.76 4.43
CA LEU A 61 -4.88 -13.89 3.11
C LEU A 61 -3.36 -14.08 3.21
N ILE A 62 -2.67 -13.28 4.04
CA ILE A 62 -1.23 -13.42 4.28
C ILE A 62 -0.91 -14.81 4.85
N LYS A 63 -1.72 -15.30 5.79
CA LYS A 63 -1.57 -16.63 6.38
C LYS A 63 -1.73 -17.74 5.32
N LEU A 64 -2.75 -17.64 4.45
CA LEU A 64 -2.99 -18.58 3.36
C LEU A 64 -1.86 -18.57 2.32
N LEU A 65 -1.21 -17.43 2.12
CA LEU A 65 -0.08 -17.24 1.21
C LEU A 65 1.27 -17.68 1.82
N GLY A 66 1.27 -18.22 3.05
CA GLY A 66 2.45 -18.80 3.70
C GLY A 66 3.11 -17.92 4.75
N ASN A 67 2.48 -16.81 5.16
CA ASN A 67 2.91 -15.97 6.28
C ASN A 67 4.36 -15.44 6.21
N THR A 68 4.89 -15.26 4.99
CA THR A 68 6.25 -14.76 4.80
C THR A 68 6.31 -13.24 4.98
N VAL A 69 7.46 -12.71 5.39
CA VAL A 69 7.71 -11.26 5.53
C VAL A 69 7.40 -10.51 4.24
N PHE A 70 7.59 -11.16 3.09
CA PHE A 70 7.22 -10.62 1.78
C PHE A 70 5.72 -10.29 1.72
N TRP A 71 4.84 -11.23 2.05
CA TRP A 71 3.39 -11.02 1.98
C TRP A 71 2.89 -9.99 2.98
N VAL A 72 3.49 -9.94 4.17
CA VAL A 72 3.19 -8.91 5.17
C VAL A 72 3.49 -7.51 4.63
N LYS A 73 4.64 -7.34 3.94
CA LYS A 73 5.06 -6.05 3.36
C LYS A 73 4.39 -5.75 2.00
N PHE A 74 3.83 -6.76 1.35
CA PHE A 74 3.19 -6.66 0.03
C PHE A 74 1.89 -5.86 0.05
N PHE A 75 0.96 -6.18 0.94
CA PHE A 75 -0.31 -5.46 1.03
C PHE A 75 -0.14 -3.95 1.35
N PRO A 76 0.72 -3.51 2.28
CA PRO A 76 1.01 -2.09 2.45
C PRO A 76 1.55 -1.45 1.16
N ALA A 77 2.48 -2.12 0.48
CA ALA A 77 3.05 -1.64 -0.78
C ALA A 77 1.97 -1.48 -1.86
N LEU A 78 1.07 -2.45 -1.96
CA LEU A 78 -0.04 -2.46 -2.91
C LEU A 78 -1.00 -1.30 -2.64
N PHE A 79 -1.44 -1.10 -1.39
CA PHE A 79 -2.36 0.01 -1.08
C PHE A 79 -1.70 1.38 -1.27
N GLY A 80 -0.42 1.51 -0.95
CA GLY A 80 0.35 2.72 -1.26
C GLY A 80 0.37 3.03 -2.76
N ALA A 81 0.56 2.00 -3.60
CA ALA A 81 0.57 2.15 -5.05
C ALA A 81 -0.85 2.41 -5.64
N LEU A 82 -1.89 1.74 -5.12
CA LEU A 82 -3.27 1.97 -5.53
C LEU A 82 -3.77 3.37 -5.17
N THR A 83 -3.31 3.93 -4.06
CA THR A 83 -3.62 5.32 -3.69
C THR A 83 -3.21 6.32 -4.78
N ILE A 84 -2.07 6.10 -5.43
CA ILE A 84 -1.63 6.94 -6.57
C ILE A 84 -2.64 6.87 -7.71
N VAL A 85 -3.15 5.67 -8.03
CA VAL A 85 -4.16 5.49 -9.09
C VAL A 85 -5.45 6.22 -8.76
N VAL A 86 -5.94 6.07 -7.52
CA VAL A 86 -7.17 6.73 -7.07
C VAL A 86 -7.03 8.25 -7.12
N VAL A 87 -5.94 8.81 -6.56
CA VAL A 87 -5.69 10.25 -6.56
C VAL A 87 -5.54 10.79 -7.98
N TRP A 88 -4.80 10.07 -8.85
CA TRP A 88 -4.67 10.43 -10.25
C TRP A 88 -6.03 10.49 -10.96
N GLN A 89 -6.89 9.50 -10.73
CA GLN A 89 -8.23 9.46 -11.30
C GLN A 89 -9.11 10.59 -10.76
N THR A 90 -9.01 10.91 -9.47
CA THR A 90 -9.70 12.05 -8.86
C THR A 90 -9.31 13.36 -9.55
N ILE A 91 -8.02 13.63 -9.73
CA ILE A 91 -7.53 14.84 -10.44
C ILE A 91 -8.01 14.84 -11.89
N HIS A 92 -8.05 13.67 -12.54
CA HIS A 92 -8.59 13.55 -13.90
C HIS A 92 -10.07 13.94 -13.98
N VAL A 93 -10.90 13.46 -13.05
CA VAL A 93 -12.34 13.80 -12.98
C VAL A 93 -12.54 15.29 -12.68
N LEU A 94 -11.69 15.87 -11.82
CA LEU A 94 -11.67 17.31 -11.52
C LEU A 94 -11.10 18.17 -12.66
N LYS A 95 -10.80 17.59 -13.84
CA LYS A 95 -10.22 18.27 -15.01
C LYS A 95 -8.88 18.96 -14.72
N GLY A 96 -8.12 18.45 -13.75
CA GLY A 96 -6.77 18.92 -13.46
C GLY A 96 -5.80 18.65 -14.62
N ASN A 97 -4.83 19.55 -14.78
CA ASN A 97 -3.80 19.42 -15.81
C ASN A 97 -2.80 18.29 -15.51
N LEU A 98 -1.95 17.97 -16.48
CA LEU A 98 -0.93 16.93 -16.31
C LEU A 98 0.06 17.26 -15.18
N TYR A 99 0.35 18.54 -14.98
CA TYR A 99 1.27 18.99 -13.93
C TYR A 99 0.75 18.63 -12.53
N ALA A 100 -0.52 18.89 -12.23
CA ALA A 100 -1.15 18.54 -10.96
C ALA A 100 -1.10 17.02 -10.70
N LYS A 101 -1.39 16.22 -11.73
CA LYS A 101 -1.32 14.74 -11.63
C LYS A 101 0.09 14.25 -11.29
N ILE A 102 1.10 14.79 -11.98
CA ILE A 102 2.51 14.43 -11.75
C ILE A 102 2.98 14.89 -10.38
N LEU A 103 2.61 16.10 -9.95
CA LEU A 103 2.99 16.66 -8.65
C LEU A 103 2.46 15.79 -7.50
N GLU A 104 1.18 15.41 -7.55
CA GLU A 104 0.56 14.54 -6.55
C GLU A 104 1.16 13.13 -6.57
N ALA A 105 1.39 12.56 -7.75
CA ALA A 105 2.05 11.26 -7.85
C ALA A 105 3.47 11.28 -7.28
N TYR A 106 4.23 12.35 -7.53
CA TYR A 106 5.55 12.55 -6.94
C TYR A 106 5.50 12.68 -5.41
N TYR A 107 4.57 13.49 -4.90
CA TYR A 107 4.36 13.63 -3.46
C TYR A 107 4.03 12.30 -2.79
N LEU A 108 3.12 11.52 -3.37
CA LEU A 108 2.72 10.22 -2.85
C LEU A 108 3.85 9.18 -2.94
N VAL A 109 4.70 9.24 -3.97
CA VAL A 109 5.92 8.40 -4.02
C VAL A 109 6.84 8.72 -2.85
N HIS A 110 7.10 10.00 -2.61
CA HIS A 110 8.00 10.46 -1.55
C HIS A 110 7.42 10.29 -0.15
N THR A 111 6.10 10.31 0.00
CA THR A 111 5.44 10.18 1.29
C THR A 111 5.87 8.86 1.94
N ARG A 112 6.61 9.01 3.05
CA ARG A 112 6.91 7.91 3.94
C ARG A 112 5.59 7.43 4.52
N ASN A 113 5.33 6.14 4.40
CA ASN A 113 4.27 5.47 5.13
C ASN A 113 4.64 5.47 6.62
N TYR A 114 4.54 6.62 7.28
CA TYR A 114 4.69 6.76 8.73
C TYR A 114 3.49 6.09 9.38
N GLY A 115 3.57 4.78 9.61
CA GLY A 115 2.58 4.08 10.41
C GLY A 115 1.43 3.45 9.65
N ALA A 116 1.65 2.93 8.44
CA ALA A 116 0.90 1.73 8.03
C ALA A 116 1.43 0.55 8.86
N LYS A 117 1.21 0.62 10.18
CA LYS A 117 1.27 -0.53 11.06
C LYS A 117 0.12 -1.40 10.58
N PHE A 118 0.48 -2.44 9.83
CA PHE A 118 -0.47 -3.51 9.59
C PHE A 118 -0.96 -4.00 10.90
#